data_AF-A0A9J7EAQ1-F1
#
_entry.id   AF-A0A9J7EAQ1-F1
#
_cell.length_a   1.000
_cell.length_b   1.000
_cell.length_c   1.000
_cell.angle_alpha   90.00
_cell.angle_beta   90.00
_cell.angle_gamma   90.00
#
_symmetry.space_group_name_H-M   'P 1'
#
loop_
_entity.id
_entity.type
_entity.pdbx_description
1 polymer ?
#
loop_
_entity_poly.entity_id
_entity_poly.type
_entity_poly.pdbx_seq_one_letter_code
_entity_poly.pdbx_strand_id
1 'polypeptide(L)'
;MGTKYEMPHSSFPYKIPRRIQCLSVPRRYYMESYEGSMPQYTRTGTRQSALTGRLADKSADIAWPSIRRLLILKRMYKNRFSSERLERIDRMIEASNGTVYSKLANCTIDLKKMDGRDLKKKKGWTDTEWKRKMEYISQIAEPKKVFEPPPVKRGKSMPLEALMPRIEEMSVPPSSKCYKRMSQEAWYRNPLKVAPNALKYVITERTKKLAVARAAPQGD
;
A
#
# COMPACT_ATOMS: atom_id res chain seq x y z
N MET A 1 41.31 12.00 31.01
CA MET A 1 40.38 12.96 31.63
C MET A 1 40.11 14.08 30.61
N GLY A 2 39.19 13.86 29.66
CA GLY A 2 38.87 14.85 28.63
C GLY A 2 37.83 15.83 29.13
N THR A 3 38.11 17.12 29.02
CA THR A 3 37.23 18.22 29.42
C THR A 3 35.89 18.14 28.68
N LYS A 4 34.78 18.12 29.42
CA LYS A 4 33.43 18.16 28.85
C LYS A 4 33.26 19.52 28.18
N TYR A 5 32.96 19.53 26.88
CA TYR A 5 32.56 20.74 26.17
C TYR A 5 31.35 21.39 26.85
N GLU A 6 31.51 22.60 27.38
CA GLU A 6 30.42 23.36 27.98
C GLU A 6 29.68 24.14 26.91
N MET A 7 28.36 23.91 26.83
CA MET A 7 27.53 24.57 25.83
C MET A 7 27.25 26.01 26.28
N PRO A 8 27.41 27.02 25.40
CA PRO A 8 27.15 28.40 25.78
C PRO A 8 25.68 28.61 26.13
N HIS A 9 25.44 29.05 27.37
CA HIS A 9 24.13 29.40 27.91
C HIS A 9 23.93 30.92 27.98
N SER A 10 22.72 31.39 28.31
CA SER A 10 22.34 32.82 28.28
C SER A 10 23.15 33.75 29.19
N SER A 11 23.99 33.16 30.04
CA SER A 11 24.88 33.82 31.00
C SER A 11 26.28 34.10 30.45
N PHE A 12 26.56 33.71 29.20
CA PHE A 12 27.87 33.93 28.59
C PHE A 12 28.16 35.44 28.50
N PRO A 13 29.41 35.87 28.72
CA PRO A 13 29.77 37.28 28.86
C PRO A 13 29.52 38.12 27.59
N TYR A 14 29.21 37.49 26.46
CA TYR A 14 28.88 38.15 25.21
C TYR A 14 27.84 37.35 24.41
N LYS A 15 27.10 38.05 23.54
CA LYS A 15 26.03 37.46 22.72
C LYS A 15 26.63 36.73 21.52
N ILE A 16 26.54 35.39 21.53
CA ILE A 16 27.02 34.55 20.43
C ILE A 16 25.92 34.46 19.34
N PRO A 17 26.21 34.79 18.07
CA PRO A 17 25.26 34.60 16.98
C PRO A 17 24.89 33.12 16.79
N ARG A 18 23.60 32.85 16.55
CA ARG A 18 23.04 31.49 16.42
C ARG A 18 23.81 30.62 15.42
N ARG A 19 24.26 31.21 14.30
CA ARG A 19 25.07 30.51 13.29
C ARG A 19 26.40 30.03 13.86
N ILE A 20 27.12 30.87 14.59
CA ILE A 20 28.40 30.51 15.23
C ILE A 20 28.16 29.46 16.31
N GLN A 21 27.08 29.59 17.09
CA GLN A 21 26.70 28.60 18.09
C GLN A 21 26.44 27.21 17.47
N CYS A 22 25.76 27.14 16.32
CA CYS A 22 25.55 25.88 15.61
C CYS A 22 26.85 25.28 15.03
N LEU A 23 27.80 26.12 14.62
CA LEU A 23 29.09 25.70 14.07
C LEU A 23 30.09 25.30 15.17
N SER A 24 29.96 25.87 16.37
CA SER A 24 30.83 25.57 17.51
C SER A 24 30.46 24.27 18.22
N VAL A 25 29.26 23.72 17.99
CA VAL A 25 28.90 22.40 18.52
C VAL A 25 29.83 21.39 17.86
N PRO A 26 30.65 20.65 18.62
CA PRO A 26 31.46 19.60 18.05
C PRO A 26 30.54 18.65 17.30
N ARG A 27 30.84 18.39 16.01
CA ARG A 27 30.14 17.33 15.27
C ARG A 27 30.23 16.09 16.14
N ARG A 28 29.12 15.38 16.34
CA ARG A 28 29.11 14.14 17.13
C ARG A 28 30.13 13.19 16.50
N TYR A 29 31.35 13.18 17.04
CA TYR A 29 32.31 12.16 16.73
C TYR A 29 31.68 10.89 17.27
N TYR A 30 31.45 9.91 16.40
CA TYR A 30 31.16 8.56 16.83
C TYR A 30 32.44 8.11 17.55
N MET A 31 32.50 8.35 18.86
CA MET A 31 33.51 7.70 19.67
C MET A 31 33.13 6.23 19.66
N GLU A 32 33.83 5.45 18.83
CA GLU A 32 33.97 4.00 18.99
C GLU A 32 34.64 3.77 20.36
N SER A 33 33.86 3.98 21.41
CA SER A 33 34.25 3.67 22.77
C SER A 33 33.98 2.17 22.92
N TYR A 34 35.10 1.47 22.90
CA TYR A 34 35.29 0.07 23.28
C TYR A 34 34.36 -0.32 24.46
N GLU A 35 33.78 -1.52 24.38
CA GLU A 35 32.97 -2.23 25.41
C GLU A 35 31.55 -1.74 25.76
N GLY A 36 31.03 -0.66 25.15
CA GLY A 36 29.64 -0.20 25.39
C GLY A 36 28.76 -0.04 24.14
N SER A 37 29.31 -0.24 22.95
CA SER A 37 28.67 0.12 21.66
C SER A 37 27.82 -0.98 21.03
N MET A 38 27.65 -2.12 21.69
CA MET A 38 26.72 -3.13 21.18
C MET A 38 25.29 -2.58 21.31
N PRO A 39 24.53 -2.47 20.21
CA PRO A 39 23.17 -1.97 20.27
C PRO A 39 22.38 -2.84 21.25
N GLN A 40 21.81 -2.21 22.29
CA GLN A 40 21.14 -2.96 23.35
C GLN A 40 20.07 -3.87 22.74
N TYR A 41 20.18 -5.17 23.03
CA TYR A 41 19.22 -6.18 22.58
C TYR A 41 18.23 -6.48 23.71
N THR A 42 16.99 -6.77 23.34
CA THR A 42 16.02 -7.35 24.26
C THR A 42 16.41 -8.78 24.63
N ARG A 43 15.76 -9.34 25.66
CA ARG A 43 15.92 -10.74 26.06
C ARG A 43 15.70 -11.75 24.92
N THR A 44 14.93 -11.37 23.90
CA THR A 44 14.65 -12.19 22.71
C THR A 44 15.61 -11.91 21.54
N GLY A 45 16.66 -11.11 21.75
CA GLY A 45 17.69 -10.84 20.74
C GLY A 45 17.33 -9.76 19.71
N THR A 46 16.29 -8.95 19.93
CA THR A 46 15.94 -7.84 19.02
C THR A 46 16.58 -6.52 19.47
N ARG A 47 17.15 -5.74 18.54
CA ARG A 47 17.75 -4.43 18.88
C ARG A 47 16.68 -3.47 19.38
N GLN A 48 16.92 -2.81 20.51
CA GLN A 48 15.97 -1.82 21.07
C GLN A 48 15.70 -0.66 20.10
N SER A 49 16.71 -0.23 19.35
CA SER A 49 16.55 0.81 18.32
C SER A 49 15.62 0.42 17.17
N ALA A 50 15.43 -0.88 16.93
CA ALA A 50 14.46 -1.37 15.94
C ALA A 50 13.01 -1.32 16.49
N LEU A 51 12.85 -1.39 17.82
CA LEU A 51 11.54 -1.26 18.48
C LEU A 51 11.11 0.20 18.62
N THR A 52 12.06 1.10 18.88
CA THR A 52 11.81 2.54 19.05
C THR A 52 12.08 3.36 17.79
N GLY A 53 12.47 2.70 16.70
CA GLY A 53 12.77 3.35 15.43
C GLY A 53 11.52 3.98 14.85
N ARG A 54 11.55 5.29 14.57
CA ARG A 54 10.52 5.92 13.74
C ARG A 54 10.74 5.48 12.30
N LEU A 55 9.74 4.84 11.70
CA LEU A 55 9.73 4.60 10.26
C LEU A 55 9.83 5.96 9.56
N ALA A 56 10.79 6.11 8.64
CA ALA A 56 10.78 7.25 7.74
C ALA A 56 9.50 7.19 6.90
N ASP A 57 8.89 8.33 6.58
CA ASP A 57 7.59 8.35 5.88
C ASP A 57 7.62 7.50 4.58
N LYS A 58 8.75 7.52 3.85
CA LYS A 58 8.98 6.66 2.69
C LYS A 58 8.88 5.15 2.99
N SER A 59 9.41 4.69 4.12
CA SER A 59 9.31 3.27 4.51
C SER A 59 7.94 2.94 5.12
N ALA A 60 7.26 3.91 5.73
CA ALA A 60 5.84 3.78 6.12
C ALA A 60 4.92 3.68 4.89
N ASP A 61 5.19 4.46 3.83
CA ASP A 61 4.46 4.43 2.56
C ASP A 61 4.67 3.11 1.80
N ILE A 62 5.91 2.61 1.78
CA ILE A 62 6.23 1.27 1.24
C ILE A 62 5.61 0.16 2.11
N ALA A 63 5.31 0.42 3.38
CA ALA A 63 4.59 -0.54 4.23
C ALA A 63 3.09 -0.62 3.93
N TRP A 64 2.53 0.28 3.11
CA TRP A 64 1.13 0.16 2.69
C TRP A 64 0.94 -1.11 1.85
N PRO A 65 -0.09 -1.94 2.17
CA PRO A 65 -0.26 -3.24 1.53
C PRO A 65 -0.37 -3.18 0.00
N SER A 66 -0.89 -2.10 -0.58
CA SER A 66 -1.13 -1.96 -2.03
C SER A 66 0.16 -1.73 -2.84
N ILE A 67 0.97 -0.72 -2.49
CA ILE A 67 2.21 -0.39 -3.22
C ILE A 67 3.22 -1.53 -3.11
N ARG A 68 3.38 -2.10 -1.91
CA ARG A 68 4.28 -3.22 -1.67
C ARG A 68 3.89 -4.43 -2.52
N ARG A 69 2.59 -4.75 -2.58
CA ARG A 69 2.08 -5.85 -3.43
C ARG A 69 2.37 -5.58 -4.90
N LEU A 70 2.16 -4.37 -5.40
CA LEU A 70 2.46 -4.01 -6.80
C LEU A 70 3.96 -4.13 -7.13
N LEU A 71 4.85 -3.69 -6.23
CA LEU A 71 6.30 -3.82 -6.41
C LEU A 71 6.76 -5.29 -6.40
N ILE A 72 6.25 -6.10 -5.47
CA ILE A 72 6.54 -7.53 -5.41
C ILE A 72 6.03 -8.22 -6.68
N LEU A 73 4.82 -7.88 -7.12
CA LEU A 73 4.18 -8.48 -8.28
C LEU A 73 4.93 -8.11 -9.59
N LYS A 74 5.38 -6.87 -9.74
CA LYS A 74 6.27 -6.46 -10.83
C LYS A 74 7.58 -7.24 -10.82
N ARG A 75 8.21 -7.39 -9.65
CA ARG A 75 9.48 -8.13 -9.50
C ARG A 75 9.34 -9.61 -9.84
N MET A 76 8.28 -10.26 -9.37
CA MET A 76 8.05 -11.70 -9.58
C MET A 76 7.68 -12.04 -11.03
N TYR A 77 6.94 -11.17 -11.71
CA TYR A 77 6.36 -11.47 -13.02
C TYR A 77 6.93 -10.61 -14.16
N LYS A 78 8.07 -9.95 -13.97
CA LYS A 78 8.74 -9.09 -14.96
C LYS A 78 8.92 -9.78 -16.33
N ASN A 79 9.23 -11.07 -16.32
CA ASN A 79 9.51 -11.84 -17.54
C ASN A 79 8.30 -12.67 -18.02
N ARG A 80 7.18 -12.64 -17.29
CA ARG A 80 5.99 -13.48 -17.53
C ARG A 80 4.80 -12.66 -18.03
N PHE A 81 4.80 -11.35 -17.79
CA PHE A 81 3.75 -10.45 -18.24
C PHE A 81 4.10 -9.77 -19.56
N SER A 82 3.07 -9.42 -20.32
CA SER A 82 3.21 -8.55 -21.48
C SER A 82 3.72 -7.16 -21.08
N SER A 83 4.42 -6.49 -21.99
CA SER A 83 4.89 -5.11 -21.83
C SER A 83 3.75 -4.17 -21.41
N GLU A 84 2.59 -4.25 -22.07
CA GLU A 84 1.41 -3.43 -21.75
C GLU A 84 0.92 -3.62 -20.31
N ARG A 85 1.01 -4.85 -19.78
CA ARG A 85 0.59 -5.14 -18.41
C ARG A 85 1.58 -4.62 -17.39
N LEU A 86 2.88 -4.66 -17.71
CA LEU A 86 3.92 -4.05 -16.89
C LEU A 86 3.78 -2.53 -16.85
N GLU A 87 3.47 -1.89 -17.98
CA GLU A 87 3.20 -0.45 -18.04
C GLU A 87 2.00 -0.05 -17.17
N ARG A 88 0.91 -0.83 -17.17
CA ARG A 88 -0.22 -0.55 -16.27
C ARG A 88 0.17 -0.63 -14.80
N ILE A 89 0.98 -1.63 -14.42
CA ILE A 89 1.49 -1.75 -13.05
C ILE A 89 2.36 -0.54 -12.70
N ASP A 90 3.17 -0.06 -13.64
CA ASP A 90 4.00 1.12 -13.45
C ASP A 90 3.18 2.41 -13.27
N ARG A 91 2.16 2.62 -14.11
CA ARG A 91 1.22 3.74 -13.92
C ARG A 91 0.49 3.67 -12.58
N MET A 92 0.14 2.47 -12.11
CA MET A 92 -0.48 2.30 -10.79
C MET A 92 0.50 2.61 -9.64
N ILE A 93 1.78 2.24 -9.78
CA ILE A 93 2.82 2.59 -8.82
C ILE A 93 3.05 4.11 -8.80
N GLU A 94 3.15 4.75 -9.96
CA GLU A 94 3.30 6.20 -10.10
C GLU A 94 2.12 6.97 -9.54
N ALA A 95 0.88 6.56 -9.87
CA ALA A 95 -0.33 7.17 -9.33
C ALA A 95 -0.36 7.05 -7.80
N SER A 96 0.02 5.89 -7.26
CA SER A 96 0.08 5.69 -5.82
C SER A 96 1.15 6.56 -5.16
N ASN A 97 2.32 6.75 -5.79
CA ASN A 97 3.34 7.70 -5.33
C ASN A 97 2.84 9.15 -5.40
N GLY A 98 2.07 9.50 -6.43
CA GLY A 98 1.41 10.80 -6.56
C GLY A 98 0.48 11.10 -5.38
N THR A 99 -0.24 10.10 -4.86
CA THR A 99 -1.08 10.29 -3.66
C THR A 99 -0.26 10.59 -2.41
N VAL A 100 0.91 9.96 -2.23
CA VAL A 100 1.83 10.22 -1.11
C VAL A 100 2.35 11.65 -1.16
N TYR A 101 2.86 12.08 -2.33
CA TYR A 101 3.32 13.45 -2.51
C TYR A 101 2.20 14.48 -2.39
N SER A 102 0.97 14.15 -2.84
CA SER A 102 -0.20 15.02 -2.63
C SER A 102 -0.55 15.16 -1.15
N LYS A 103 -0.44 14.08 -0.36
CA LYS A 103 -0.65 14.12 1.09
C LYS A 103 0.42 14.96 1.78
N LEU A 104 1.70 14.81 1.38
CA LEU A 104 2.78 15.67 1.86
C LEU A 104 2.59 17.15 1.47
N ALA A 105 2.17 17.43 0.24
CA ALA A 105 1.87 18.78 -0.22
C ALA A 105 0.70 19.39 0.57
N ASN A 106 -0.36 18.62 0.84
CA ASN A 106 -1.47 19.07 1.66
C ASN A 106 -1.06 19.26 3.13
N CYS A 107 -0.22 18.38 3.70
CA CYS A 107 0.36 18.58 5.03
C CYS A 107 1.22 19.85 5.10
N THR A 108 1.99 20.18 4.07
CA THR A 108 2.77 21.43 4.03
C THR A 108 1.91 22.67 3.82
N ILE A 109 0.79 22.57 3.09
CA ILE A 109 -0.23 23.62 3.01
C ILE A 109 -0.91 23.83 4.37
N ASP A 110 -1.26 22.75 5.08
CA ASP A 110 -1.85 22.84 6.42
C ASP A 110 -0.85 23.40 7.45
N LEU A 111 0.43 23.04 7.35
CA LEU A 111 1.50 23.65 8.14
C LEU A 111 1.67 25.16 7.82
N LYS A 112 1.61 25.57 6.54
CA LYS A 112 1.66 26.98 6.14
C LYS A 112 0.41 27.76 6.56
N LYS A 113 -0.77 27.13 6.63
CA LYS A 113 -1.97 27.74 7.21
C LYS A 113 -1.86 27.95 8.72
N MET A 114 -0.95 27.27 9.41
CA MET A 114 -0.66 27.49 10.83
C MET A 114 0.35 28.62 11.08
N ASP A 115 0.95 29.22 10.05
CA ASP A 115 1.89 30.34 10.21
C ASP A 115 1.11 31.66 10.46
N GLY A 116 0.88 31.94 11.73
CA GLY A 116 1.11 33.28 12.30
C GLY A 116 -0.09 34.19 12.58
N ARG A 117 -1.25 34.01 11.93
CA ARG A 117 -2.41 34.91 12.16
C ARG A 117 -3.68 34.27 12.71
N ASP A 118 -3.83 32.94 12.58
CA ASP A 118 -4.98 32.18 13.10
C ASP A 118 -4.63 31.24 14.26
N LEU A 119 -3.52 31.50 14.96
CA LEU A 119 -3.37 31.10 16.36
C LEU A 119 -4.27 31.98 17.24
N LYS A 120 -5.57 32.06 16.91
CA LYS A 120 -6.60 32.36 17.90
C LYS A 120 -6.34 31.37 19.02
N LYS A 121 -5.86 31.86 20.16
CA LYS A 121 -5.61 31.08 21.38
C LYS A 121 -6.69 30.01 21.43
N LYS A 122 -6.31 28.73 21.29
CA LYS A 122 -7.28 27.62 21.27
C LYS A 122 -8.23 27.90 22.43
N LYS A 123 -9.48 28.21 22.12
CA LYS A 123 -10.46 28.57 23.15
C LYS A 123 -10.45 27.40 24.12
N GLY A 124 -9.93 27.64 25.32
CA GLY A 124 -9.91 26.63 26.36
C GLY A 124 -11.34 26.12 26.52
N TRP A 125 -11.51 24.83 26.75
CA TRP A 125 -12.85 24.30 26.97
C TRP A 125 -13.47 25.04 28.14
N THR A 126 -14.71 25.45 27.96
CA THR A 126 -15.51 25.95 29.07
C THR A 126 -15.67 24.82 30.10
N ASP A 127 -15.87 25.15 31.38
CA ASP A 127 -15.93 24.14 32.44
C ASP A 127 -17.03 23.07 32.18
N THR A 128 -18.10 23.48 31.49
CA THR A 128 -19.18 22.59 31.03
C THR A 128 -18.76 21.66 29.89
N GLU A 129 -17.98 22.15 28.92
CA GLU A 129 -17.44 21.33 27.82
C GLU A 129 -16.39 20.34 28.35
N TRP A 130 -15.57 20.78 29.31
CA TRP A 130 -14.60 19.94 30.00
C TRP A 130 -15.28 18.78 30.73
N LYS A 131 -16.31 19.05 31.53
CA LYS A 131 -17.08 18.01 32.23
C LYS A 131 -17.71 17.00 31.28
N ARG A 132 -18.39 17.46 30.22
CA ARG A 132 -18.97 16.57 29.19
C ARG A 132 -17.91 15.69 28.52
N LYS A 133 -16.72 16.25 28.26
CA LYS A 133 -15.65 15.51 27.60
C LYS A 133 -15.01 14.49 28.53
N MET A 134 -14.82 14.84 29.80
CA MET A 134 -14.33 13.91 30.83
C MET A 134 -15.30 12.76 31.06
N GLU A 135 -16.61 13.03 31.09
CA GLU A 135 -17.64 12.01 31.22
C GLU A 135 -17.64 11.04 30.02
N TYR A 136 -17.55 11.56 28.80
CA TYR A 136 -17.41 10.75 27.60
C TYR A 136 -16.12 9.90 27.60
N ILE A 137 -15.00 10.47 28.03
CA ILE A 137 -13.73 9.73 28.16
C ILE A 137 -13.86 8.64 29.22
N SER A 138 -14.52 8.90 30.35
CA SER A 138 -14.79 7.91 31.39
C SER A 138 -15.60 6.73 30.84
N GLN A 139 -16.66 6.99 30.08
CA GLN A 139 -17.49 5.95 29.45
C GLN A 139 -16.71 5.10 28.43
N ILE A 140 -15.74 5.68 27.71
CA ILE A 140 -14.91 4.94 26.75
C ILE A 140 -13.79 4.17 27.44
N ALA A 141 -13.25 4.74 28.52
CA ALA A 141 -12.18 4.14 29.32
C ALA A 141 -12.69 2.97 30.17
N GLU A 142 -14.02 2.86 30.37
CA GLU A 142 -14.62 1.67 30.97
C GLU A 142 -14.17 0.42 30.20
N PRO A 143 -13.73 -0.63 30.90
CA PRO A 143 -13.30 -1.87 30.27
C PRO A 143 -14.47 -2.41 29.45
N LYS A 144 -14.25 -2.52 28.13
CA LYS A 144 -15.26 -3.07 27.22
C LYS A 144 -15.68 -4.43 27.73
N LYS A 145 -16.99 -4.66 27.87
CA LYS A 145 -17.54 -5.97 28.19
C LYS A 145 -17.02 -6.97 27.15
N VAL A 146 -16.19 -7.90 27.61
CA VAL A 146 -15.71 -9.01 26.79
C VAL A 146 -16.88 -9.99 26.72
N PHE A 147 -17.54 -10.02 25.57
CA PHE A 147 -18.51 -11.07 25.27
C PHE A 147 -17.72 -12.29 24.83
N GLU A 148 -17.37 -13.14 25.78
CA GLU A 148 -16.78 -14.43 25.45
C GLU A 148 -17.76 -15.18 24.53
N PRO A 149 -17.31 -15.64 23.35
CA PRO A 149 -18.18 -16.43 22.49
C PRO A 149 -18.66 -17.65 23.29
N PRO A 150 -19.94 -18.03 23.16
CA PRO A 150 -20.43 -19.21 23.85
C PRO A 150 -19.52 -20.40 23.51
N PRO A 151 -19.20 -21.26 24.49
CA PRO A 151 -18.29 -22.38 24.27
C PRO A 151 -18.81 -23.22 23.11
N VAL A 152 -17.95 -23.45 22.12
CA VAL A 152 -18.28 -24.26 20.95
C VAL A 152 -18.53 -25.69 21.44
N LYS A 153 -19.81 -26.08 21.55
CA LYS A 153 -20.21 -27.46 21.81
C LYS A 153 -19.87 -28.29 20.57
N ARG A 154 -18.64 -28.76 20.47
CA ARG A 154 -18.26 -29.77 19.49
C ARG A 154 -19.08 -31.01 19.82
N GLY A 155 -19.92 -31.46 18.89
CA GLY A 155 -20.70 -32.69 19.06
C GLY A 155 -19.81 -33.91 19.24
N LYS A 156 -20.42 -35.07 19.52
CA LYS A 156 -19.69 -36.35 19.54
C LYS A 156 -18.97 -36.52 18.20
N SER A 157 -17.70 -36.92 18.23
CA SER A 157 -16.94 -37.23 17.03
C SER A 157 -17.67 -38.31 16.23
N MET A 158 -17.98 -38.03 14.96
CA MET A 158 -18.54 -39.04 14.07
C MET A 158 -17.43 -39.95 13.55
N PRO A 159 -17.68 -41.26 13.38
CA PRO A 159 -16.71 -42.17 12.78
C PRO A 159 -16.40 -41.75 11.34
N LEU A 160 -15.17 -42.02 10.88
CA LEU A 160 -14.69 -41.60 9.56
C LEU A 160 -15.60 -42.08 8.43
N GLU A 161 -16.10 -43.31 8.52
CA GLU A 161 -17.00 -43.91 7.53
C GLU A 161 -18.27 -43.09 7.28
N ALA A 162 -18.85 -42.52 8.34
CA ALA A 162 -20.03 -41.67 8.22
C ALA A 162 -19.73 -40.28 7.62
N LEU A 163 -18.45 -39.86 7.63
CA LEU A 163 -17.99 -38.58 7.08
C LEU A 163 -17.53 -38.70 5.62
N MET A 164 -17.17 -39.90 5.14
CA MET A 164 -16.67 -40.14 3.79
C MET A 164 -17.55 -39.54 2.68
N PRO A 165 -18.89 -39.70 2.68
CA PRO A 165 -19.74 -39.16 1.60
C PRO A 165 -19.64 -37.63 1.49
N ARG A 166 -19.55 -36.94 2.63
CA ARG A 166 -19.44 -35.49 2.68
C ARG A 166 -18.04 -35.00 2.32
N ILE A 167 -17.01 -35.75 2.71
CA ILE A 167 -15.62 -35.44 2.32
C ILE A 167 -15.47 -35.56 0.80
N GLU A 168 -16.04 -36.60 0.20
CA GLU A 168 -16.08 -36.78 -1.26
C GLU A 168 -16.80 -35.63 -1.94
N GLU A 169 -17.95 -35.20 -1.43
CA GLU A 169 -18.68 -34.03 -1.95
C GLU A 169 -17.84 -32.74 -1.87
N MET A 170 -17.14 -32.50 -0.76
CA MET A 170 -16.27 -31.32 -0.60
C MET A 170 -14.97 -31.40 -1.41
N SER A 171 -14.53 -32.61 -1.75
CA SER A 171 -13.32 -32.84 -2.56
C SER A 171 -13.52 -32.42 -4.01
N VAL A 172 -14.77 -32.41 -4.49
CA VAL A 172 -15.10 -31.94 -5.82
C VAL A 172 -15.09 -30.41 -5.82
N PRO A 173 -14.30 -29.75 -6.69
CA PRO A 173 -14.31 -28.30 -6.77
C PRO A 173 -15.70 -27.80 -7.15
N PRO A 174 -16.24 -26.77 -6.47
CA PRO A 174 -17.56 -26.26 -6.78
C PRO A 174 -17.61 -25.76 -8.22
N SER A 175 -18.63 -26.19 -8.96
CA SER A 175 -18.81 -25.90 -10.39
C SER A 175 -18.81 -24.41 -10.72
N SER A 176 -19.20 -23.57 -9.75
CA SER A 176 -19.19 -22.10 -9.87
C SER A 176 -17.80 -21.47 -9.85
N LYS A 177 -16.77 -22.18 -9.37
CA LYS A 177 -15.38 -21.70 -9.31
C LYS A 177 -14.48 -22.29 -10.39
N CYS A 178 -14.99 -23.22 -11.18
CA CYS A 178 -14.27 -23.76 -12.33
C CYS A 178 -14.35 -22.75 -13.49
N TYR A 179 -13.22 -22.11 -13.82
CA TYR A 179 -13.11 -21.23 -14.99
C TYR A 179 -13.33 -22.05 -16.27
N LYS A 180 -14.54 -21.99 -16.83
CA LYS A 180 -14.81 -22.56 -18.15
C LYS A 180 -14.17 -21.66 -19.20
N ARG A 181 -13.47 -22.25 -20.17
CA ARG A 181 -12.95 -21.45 -21.30
C ARG A 181 -14.16 -20.85 -22.03
N MET A 182 -14.12 -19.55 -22.34
CA MET A 182 -15.22 -18.86 -23.04
C MET A 182 -15.66 -19.61 -24.30
N SER A 183 -14.75 -20.31 -24.97
CA SER A 183 -15.02 -21.13 -26.15
C SER A 183 -15.96 -22.33 -25.94
N GLN A 184 -16.23 -22.69 -24.69
CA GLN A 184 -17.11 -23.80 -24.31
C GLN A 184 -18.50 -23.30 -23.88
N GLU A 185 -18.73 -21.99 -23.86
CA GLU A 185 -20.03 -21.44 -23.50
C GLU A 185 -21.00 -21.44 -24.68
N ALA A 186 -22.28 -21.72 -24.41
CA ALA A 186 -23.30 -21.89 -25.46
C ALA A 186 -23.51 -20.63 -26.32
N TRP A 187 -23.20 -19.45 -25.78
CA TRP A 187 -23.30 -18.16 -26.47
C TRP A 187 -22.02 -17.75 -27.20
N TYR A 188 -20.93 -18.54 -27.11
CA TYR A 188 -19.66 -18.20 -27.74
C TYR A 188 -19.71 -18.38 -29.26
N ARG A 189 -19.61 -17.25 -29.96
CA ARG A 189 -19.56 -17.22 -31.42
C ARG A 189 -18.13 -17.45 -31.90
N ASN A 190 -17.83 -18.66 -32.35
CA ASN A 190 -16.51 -19.00 -32.87
C ASN A 190 -16.16 -18.12 -34.09
N PRO A 191 -15.11 -17.29 -34.04
CA PRO A 191 -14.76 -16.36 -35.13
C PRO A 191 -14.30 -17.07 -36.41
N LEU A 192 -13.88 -18.34 -36.33
CA LEU A 192 -13.54 -19.16 -37.50
C LEU A 192 -14.76 -19.82 -38.15
N LYS A 193 -15.90 -19.87 -37.46
CA LYS A 193 -17.12 -20.49 -37.97
C LYS A 193 -17.87 -19.47 -38.82
N VAL A 194 -17.62 -19.53 -40.12
CA VAL A 194 -18.35 -18.75 -41.13
C VAL A 194 -19.83 -19.15 -41.10
N ALA A 195 -20.73 -18.17 -41.18
CA ALA A 195 -22.17 -18.45 -41.21
C ALA A 195 -22.50 -19.35 -42.43
N PRO A 196 -23.39 -20.34 -42.31
CA PRO A 196 -23.66 -21.30 -43.39
C PRO A 196 -24.14 -20.63 -44.69
N ASN A 197 -24.78 -19.46 -44.60
CA ASN A 197 -25.22 -18.68 -45.76
C ASN A 197 -24.09 -17.91 -46.45
N ALA A 198 -23.01 -17.59 -45.73
CA ALA A 198 -21.85 -16.93 -46.33
C ALA A 198 -21.05 -17.90 -47.24
N LEU A 199 -21.13 -19.21 -47.01
CA LEU A 199 -20.59 -20.23 -47.92
C LEU A 199 -21.37 -20.31 -49.24
N LYS A 200 -22.62 -19.84 -49.26
CA LYS A 200 -23.50 -19.83 -50.46
C LYS A 200 -23.47 -18.50 -51.21
N TYR A 201 -22.66 -17.53 -50.75
CA TYR A 201 -22.64 -16.20 -51.34
C TYR A 201 -22.01 -16.24 -52.74
N VAL A 202 -22.79 -15.84 -53.75
CA VAL A 202 -22.32 -15.67 -55.12
C VAL A 202 -21.80 -14.24 -55.29
N ILE A 203 -20.55 -14.10 -55.70
CA ILE A 203 -19.90 -12.79 -55.87
C ILE A 203 -20.64 -11.98 -56.95
N THR A 204 -21.14 -10.79 -56.59
CA THR A 204 -21.80 -9.89 -57.54
C THR A 204 -20.83 -9.33 -58.57
N GLU A 205 -21.35 -8.97 -59.75
CA GLU A 205 -20.53 -8.44 -60.84
C GLU A 205 -19.77 -7.16 -60.47
N ARG A 206 -20.36 -6.32 -59.61
CA ARG A 206 -19.71 -5.10 -59.12
C ARG A 206 -18.45 -5.42 -58.31
N THR A 207 -18.51 -6.41 -57.41
CA THR A 207 -17.33 -6.83 -56.64
C THR A 207 -16.29 -7.47 -57.54
N LYS A 208 -16.70 -8.23 -58.56
CA LYS A 208 -15.75 -8.74 -59.57
C LYS A 208 -15.03 -7.58 -60.28
N LYS A 209 -15.75 -6.55 -60.72
CA LYS A 209 -15.16 -5.35 -61.36
C LYS A 209 -14.21 -4.58 -60.44
N LEU A 210 -14.50 -4.52 -59.14
CA LEU A 210 -13.64 -3.86 -58.15
C LEU A 210 -12.39 -4.68 -57.79
N ALA A 211 -12.48 -6.01 -57.88
CA ALA A 211 -11.37 -6.92 -57.58
C ALA A 211 -10.38 -7.05 -58.76
N VAL A 212 -10.76 -6.64 -59.96
CA VAL A 212 -9.83 -6.55 -61.09
C VAL A 212 -8.82 -5.45 -60.78
N ALA A 213 -7.54 -5.81 -60.78
CA ALA A 213 -6.44 -4.87 -60.58
C ALA A 213 -6.55 -3.74 -61.61
N ARG A 214 -6.56 -2.49 -61.14
CA ARG A 214 -6.50 -1.33 -62.06
C ARG A 214 -5.16 -1.40 -62.79
N ALA A 215 -5.18 -1.29 -64.11
CA ALA A 215 -3.97 -1.23 -64.91
C ALA A 215 -3.07 -0.11 -64.35
N ALA A 216 -1.86 -0.47 -63.94
CA ALA A 216 -0.86 0.51 -63.55
C ALA A 216 -0.57 1.37 -64.78
N PRO A 217 -0.53 2.72 -64.66
CA PRO A 217 -0.15 3.56 -65.80
C PRO A 217 1.25 3.14 -66.25
N GLN A 218 1.38 2.69 -67.50
CA GLN A 218 2.67 2.59 -68.16
C GLN A 218 3.18 4.02 -68.30
N GLY A 219 4.20 4.36 -67.53
CA GLY A 219 4.82 5.68 -67.58
C GLY A 219 5.48 5.90 -68.94
N ASP A 220 5.35 7.13 -69.44
CA ASP A 220 6.17 7.70 -70.52
C ASP A 220 7.67 7.72 -70.15
#